data_AF-A8XDR1-F1
#
_entry.id   AF-A8XDR1-F1
#
_cell.length_a   1.000
_cell.length_b   1.000
_cell.length_c   1.000
_cell.angle_alpha   90.00
_cell.angle_beta   90.00
_cell.angle_gamma   90.00
#
_symmetry.space_group_name_H-M   'P 1'
#
loop_
_entity.id
_entity.type
_entity.pdbx_description
1 polymer ?
#
loop_
_entity_poly.entity_id
_entity_poly.type
_entity_poly.pdbx_seq_one_letter_code
_entity_poly.pdbx_strand_id
1 'polypeptide(L)'
;MPAEVKLECIGKMEFKERLSLRCTAKAERSLVDSQKIEFNKGRFWGNNRYLGLDLNNKYDVTKHLKDKTEALELMKYLKKVGVFKNLTISFGGPKCSLLAYQLRRSLHKVAQMRIDTNSKVGTTFQVSVSKNGSFAEFLEHFADRIVSKRDKRVRIRTNNPDRHILLERGLDNVVTTGYYIQFFRLIVISAKMKQSEYDGNFKEWLLKMDPDAYDKYFWENSFDNFDDFYDDDDEEFESWRHIWYDSDDAHEPHYY
;
A
#
# COMPACT_ATOMS: atom_id res chain seq x y z
N MET A 1 -13.77 0.64 -33.91
CA MET A 1 -14.72 0.55 -32.78
C MET A 1 -14.76 1.87 -32.05
N PRO A 2 -15.95 2.45 -31.78
CA PRO A 2 -16.10 3.70 -31.02
C PRO A 2 -15.47 3.61 -29.62
N ALA A 3 -15.01 4.75 -29.10
CA ALA A 3 -14.32 4.82 -27.81
C ALA A 3 -15.23 4.39 -26.63
N GLU A 4 -16.51 4.74 -26.69
CA GLU A 4 -17.51 4.37 -25.67
C GLU A 4 -17.66 2.85 -25.55
N VAL A 5 -17.76 2.14 -26.68
CA VAL A 5 -17.85 0.68 -26.71
C VAL A 5 -16.56 0.04 -26.19
N LYS A 6 -15.39 0.61 -26.53
CA LYS A 6 -14.10 0.15 -25.97
C LYS A 6 -14.06 0.31 -24.45
N LEU A 7 -14.51 1.43 -23.93
CA LEU A 7 -14.56 1.68 -22.50
C LEU A 7 -15.49 0.68 -21.79
N GLU A 8 -16.65 0.38 -22.36
CA GLU A 8 -17.53 -0.65 -21.80
C GLU A 8 -16.85 -2.03 -21.75
N CYS A 9 -16.16 -2.42 -22.82
CA CYS A 9 -15.39 -3.66 -22.87
C CYS A 9 -14.24 -3.68 -21.86
N ILE A 10 -13.45 -2.61 -21.78
CA ILE A 10 -12.34 -2.47 -20.81
C ILE A 10 -12.88 -2.56 -19.38
N GLY A 11 -14.07 -2.00 -19.12
CA GLY A 11 -14.72 -2.07 -17.81
C GLY A 11 -14.97 -3.51 -17.33
N LYS A 12 -15.14 -4.45 -18.26
CA LYS A 12 -15.36 -5.88 -18.00
C LYS A 12 -14.07 -6.71 -17.97
N MET A 13 -12.94 -6.15 -18.38
CA MET A 13 -11.65 -6.84 -18.41
C MET A 13 -11.03 -6.95 -17.01
N GLU A 14 -10.35 -8.07 -16.78
CA GLU A 14 -9.53 -8.34 -15.60
C GLU A 14 -8.22 -7.53 -15.62
N PHE A 15 -7.56 -7.42 -14.46
CA PHE A 15 -6.36 -6.60 -14.32
C PHE A 15 -5.25 -6.98 -15.31
N LYS A 16 -4.97 -8.30 -15.46
CA LYS A 16 -3.95 -8.80 -16.40
C LYS A 16 -4.30 -8.47 -17.85
N GLU A 17 -5.57 -8.64 -18.25
CA GLU A 17 -6.04 -8.32 -19.61
C GLU A 17 -5.89 -6.84 -19.93
N ARG A 18 -6.23 -5.96 -18.97
CA ARG A 18 -6.05 -4.51 -19.12
C ARG A 18 -4.58 -4.15 -19.29
N LEU A 19 -3.68 -4.79 -18.55
CA LEU A 19 -2.24 -4.58 -18.69
C LEU A 19 -1.72 -5.02 -20.06
N SER A 20 -2.16 -6.17 -20.55
CA SER A 20 -1.81 -6.63 -21.90
C SER A 20 -2.33 -5.66 -22.97
N LEU A 21 -3.59 -5.22 -22.86
CA LEU A 21 -4.18 -4.25 -23.79
C LEU A 21 -3.42 -2.91 -23.77
N ARG A 22 -3.02 -2.44 -22.58
CA ARG A 22 -2.25 -1.21 -22.39
C ARG A 22 -0.91 -1.19 -23.12
N CYS A 23 -0.34 -2.37 -23.41
CA CYS A 23 0.93 -2.53 -24.13
C CYS A 23 0.79 -2.56 -25.65
N THR A 24 -0.44 -2.65 -26.19
CA THR A 24 -0.67 -2.85 -27.63
C THR A 24 -0.53 -1.57 -28.46
N ALA A 25 -1.12 -0.44 -28.03
CA ALA A 25 -1.05 0.83 -28.74
C ALA A 25 -1.28 2.03 -27.81
N LYS A 26 -0.77 3.20 -28.19
CA LYS A 26 -0.90 4.46 -27.39
C LYS A 26 -2.36 4.86 -27.14
N ALA A 27 -3.23 4.66 -28.13
CA ALA A 27 -4.66 4.93 -27.98
C ALA A 27 -5.32 3.99 -26.96
N GLU A 28 -5.02 2.69 -27.00
CA GLU A 28 -5.54 1.71 -26.03
C GLU A 28 -5.00 1.96 -24.63
N ARG A 29 -3.69 2.27 -24.51
CA ARG A 29 -3.06 2.70 -23.26
C ARG A 29 -3.83 3.84 -22.60
N SER A 30 -4.20 4.85 -23.40
CA SER A 30 -4.92 6.03 -22.91
C SER A 30 -6.33 5.69 -22.42
N LEU A 31 -7.04 4.80 -23.12
CA LEU A 31 -8.37 4.32 -22.72
C LEU A 31 -8.30 3.48 -21.44
N VAL A 32 -7.36 2.55 -21.34
CA VAL A 32 -7.15 1.73 -20.13
C VAL A 32 -6.82 2.62 -18.93
N ASP A 33 -5.88 3.56 -19.09
CA ASP A 33 -5.44 4.47 -18.04
C ASP A 33 -6.54 5.44 -17.56
N SER A 34 -7.58 5.66 -18.36
CA SER A 34 -8.73 6.51 -18.00
C SER A 34 -9.68 5.81 -17.02
N GLN A 35 -9.63 4.49 -16.95
CA GLN A 35 -10.54 3.71 -16.12
C GLN A 35 -9.95 3.37 -14.75
N LYS A 36 -10.82 3.45 -13.74
CA LYS A 36 -10.49 2.97 -12.41
C LYS A 36 -10.67 1.46 -12.31
N ILE A 37 -9.87 0.84 -11.45
CA ILE A 37 -9.90 -0.59 -11.16
C ILE A 37 -10.15 -0.75 -9.66
N GLU A 38 -11.28 -1.36 -9.31
CA GLU A 38 -11.58 -1.65 -7.91
C GLU A 38 -10.83 -2.91 -7.47
N PHE A 39 -10.17 -2.84 -6.30
CA PHE A 39 -9.49 -3.95 -5.67
C PHE A 39 -10.05 -4.15 -4.26
N ASN A 40 -10.34 -5.40 -3.91
CA ASN A 40 -10.71 -5.78 -2.56
C ASN A 40 -9.51 -5.68 -1.60
N LYS A 41 -8.33 -6.06 -2.08
CA LYS A 41 -7.07 -5.99 -1.34
C LYS A 41 -5.91 -5.68 -2.27
N GLY A 42 -4.96 -4.88 -1.81
CA GLY A 42 -3.61 -4.77 -2.36
C GLY A 42 -2.60 -4.91 -1.24
N ARG A 43 -1.50 -5.62 -1.46
CA ARG A 43 -0.39 -5.73 -0.53
C ARG A 43 0.91 -5.52 -1.28
N PHE A 44 1.59 -4.41 -1.00
CA PHE A 44 3.01 -4.31 -1.33
C PHE A 44 3.81 -4.88 -0.18
N TRP A 45 4.70 -5.80 -0.48
CA TRP A 45 5.56 -6.41 0.50
C TRP A 45 6.99 -6.49 0.00
N GLY A 46 7.94 -6.60 0.93
CA GLY A 46 9.32 -6.78 0.55
C GLY A 46 10.21 -7.11 1.72
N ASN A 47 11.35 -7.73 1.43
CA ASN A 47 12.43 -7.97 2.37
C ASN A 47 13.78 -7.64 1.69
N ASN A 48 14.90 -7.93 2.36
CA ASN A 48 16.23 -7.66 1.81
C ASN A 48 16.55 -8.41 0.49
N ARG A 49 15.73 -9.38 0.07
CA ARG A 49 15.94 -10.23 -1.11
C ARG A 49 14.85 -10.08 -2.18
N TYR A 50 13.62 -9.77 -1.80
CA TYR A 50 12.48 -9.78 -2.71
C TYR A 50 11.58 -8.57 -2.50
N LEU A 51 11.02 -8.07 -3.59
CA LEU A 51 9.88 -7.16 -3.60
C LEU A 51 8.69 -7.89 -4.22
N GLY A 52 7.51 -7.68 -3.67
CA GLY A 52 6.31 -8.39 -4.09
C GLY A 52 5.06 -7.54 -4.02
N LEU A 53 4.09 -7.91 -4.85
CA LEU A 53 2.77 -7.33 -4.88
C LEU A 53 1.72 -8.44 -4.93
N ASP A 54 0.79 -8.39 -4.00
CA ASP A 54 -0.45 -9.16 -4.06
C ASP A 54 -1.62 -8.22 -4.36
N LEU A 55 -2.38 -8.52 -5.40
CA LEU A 55 -3.63 -7.84 -5.72
C LEU A 55 -4.76 -8.85 -5.68
N ASN A 56 -5.79 -8.55 -4.91
CA ASN A 56 -7.05 -9.27 -4.93
C ASN A 56 -8.11 -8.37 -5.56
N ASN A 57 -8.54 -8.74 -6.76
CA ASN A 57 -9.79 -8.26 -7.34
C ASN A 57 -10.79 -9.44 -7.34
N LYS A 58 -11.18 -9.93 -8.53
CA LYS A 58 -11.94 -11.17 -8.68
C LYS A 58 -11.08 -12.42 -8.48
N TYR A 59 -9.79 -12.30 -8.80
CA TYR A 59 -8.77 -13.32 -8.62
C TYR A 59 -7.57 -12.75 -7.87
N ASP A 60 -6.82 -13.63 -7.21
CA ASP A 60 -5.54 -13.31 -6.60
C ASP A 60 -4.45 -13.24 -7.66
N VAL A 61 -3.69 -12.14 -7.65
CA VAL A 61 -2.52 -11.92 -8.50
C VAL A 61 -1.35 -11.62 -7.59
N THR A 62 -0.40 -12.53 -7.53
CA THR A 62 0.90 -12.31 -6.89
C THR A 62 1.96 -12.10 -7.96
N LYS A 63 2.80 -11.08 -7.78
CA LYS A 63 3.92 -10.77 -8.65
C LYS A 63 5.17 -10.48 -7.82
N HIS A 64 6.23 -11.22 -8.13
CA HIS A 64 7.58 -10.85 -7.69
C HIS A 64 8.09 -9.73 -8.60
N LEU A 65 8.62 -8.69 -7.98
CA LEU A 65 9.18 -7.51 -8.63
C LEU A 65 10.69 -7.69 -8.70
N LYS A 66 11.24 -7.47 -9.89
CA LYS A 66 12.67 -7.67 -10.20
C LYS A 66 13.54 -6.74 -9.37
N ASP A 67 13.13 -5.49 -9.28
CA ASP A 67 13.88 -4.44 -8.61
C ASP A 67 12.96 -3.32 -8.07
N LYS A 68 13.59 -2.30 -7.49
CA LYS A 68 12.90 -1.14 -6.91
C LYS A 68 12.23 -0.27 -7.99
N THR A 69 12.78 -0.20 -9.19
CA THR A 69 12.27 0.62 -10.30
C THR A 69 10.94 0.07 -10.79
N GLU A 70 10.87 -1.25 -11.04
CA GLU A 70 9.62 -1.92 -11.41
C GLU A 70 8.54 -1.73 -10.32
N ALA A 71 8.94 -1.83 -9.05
CA ALA A 71 8.05 -1.58 -7.92
C ALA A 71 7.47 -0.16 -7.93
N LEU A 72 8.33 0.85 -8.14
CA LEU A 72 7.94 2.26 -8.18
C LEU A 72 7.01 2.55 -9.36
N GLU A 73 7.31 2.03 -10.55
CA GLU A 73 6.45 2.20 -11.73
C GLU A 73 5.06 1.59 -11.51
N LEU A 74 5.01 0.37 -10.98
CA LEU A 74 3.75 -0.30 -10.70
C LEU A 74 2.96 0.42 -9.61
N MET A 75 3.62 0.94 -8.58
CA MET A 75 3.00 1.80 -7.56
C MET A 75 2.43 3.08 -8.17
N LYS A 76 3.18 3.77 -9.04
CA LYS A 76 2.71 4.99 -9.73
C LYS A 76 1.45 4.69 -10.56
N TYR A 77 1.46 3.58 -11.29
CA TYR A 77 0.31 3.14 -12.08
C TYR A 77 -0.89 2.80 -11.19
N LEU A 78 -0.71 1.97 -10.16
CA LEU A 78 -1.79 1.59 -9.24
C LEU A 78 -2.33 2.79 -8.45
N LYS A 79 -1.51 3.80 -8.15
CA LYS A 79 -1.97 5.07 -7.58
C LYS A 79 -2.87 5.83 -8.57
N LYS A 80 -2.58 5.76 -9.87
CA LYS A 80 -3.36 6.41 -10.93
C LYS A 80 -4.70 5.71 -11.15
N VAL A 81 -4.73 4.39 -11.24
CA VAL A 81 -5.94 3.64 -11.67
C VAL A 81 -6.63 2.87 -10.55
N GLY A 82 -5.91 2.46 -9.52
CA GLY A 82 -6.40 1.56 -8.47
C GLY A 82 -7.26 2.26 -7.43
N VAL A 83 -8.36 1.61 -7.06
CA VAL A 83 -9.24 1.99 -5.96
C VAL A 83 -9.30 0.81 -5.00
N PHE A 84 -8.63 0.94 -3.85
CA PHE A 84 -8.44 -0.16 -2.92
C PHE A 84 -9.40 -0.07 -1.74
N LYS A 85 -10.13 -1.16 -1.47
CA LYS A 85 -10.85 -1.32 -0.20
C LYS A 85 -9.87 -1.52 0.95
N ASN A 86 -8.90 -2.42 0.77
CA ASN A 86 -7.81 -2.65 1.71
C ASN A 86 -6.48 -2.51 1.00
N LEU A 87 -5.60 -1.63 1.48
CA LEU A 87 -4.24 -1.52 0.95
C LEU A 87 -3.25 -1.66 2.11
N THR A 88 -2.37 -2.64 2.00
CA THR A 88 -1.31 -2.90 2.97
C THR A 88 0.03 -2.65 2.31
N ILE A 89 0.92 -1.97 3.01
CA ILE A 89 2.31 -1.80 2.59
C ILE A 89 3.21 -2.21 3.76
N SER A 90 4.01 -3.26 3.56
CA SER A 90 4.85 -3.85 4.61
C SER A 90 6.22 -4.20 4.06
N PHE A 91 7.25 -3.45 4.46
CA PHE A 91 8.63 -3.73 4.07
C PHE A 91 9.43 -4.16 5.31
N GLY A 92 9.96 -5.38 5.27
CA GLY A 92 10.83 -5.94 6.29
C GLY A 92 12.30 -5.65 5.97
N GLY A 93 13.06 -5.28 6.99
CA GLY A 93 14.52 -5.16 6.90
C GLY A 93 15.06 -3.82 6.40
N PRO A 94 16.34 -3.53 6.71
CA PRO A 94 16.97 -2.23 6.49
C PRO A 94 17.19 -1.88 5.01
N LYS A 95 17.32 -2.87 4.09
CA LYS A 95 17.57 -2.59 2.65
C LYS A 95 16.32 -2.17 1.87
N CYS A 96 15.12 -2.44 2.40
CA CYS A 96 13.88 -1.90 1.86
C CYS A 96 13.59 -0.45 2.33
N SER A 97 14.52 0.15 3.06
CA SER A 97 14.38 1.50 3.61
C SER A 97 14.15 2.56 2.53
N LEU A 98 14.67 2.43 1.30
CA LEU A 98 14.51 3.46 0.26
C LEU A 98 13.05 3.59 -0.24
N LEU A 99 12.36 2.46 -0.48
CA LEU A 99 10.93 2.44 -0.81
C LEU A 99 10.08 2.89 0.40
N ALA A 100 10.46 2.43 1.60
CA ALA A 100 9.87 2.90 2.85
C ALA A 100 10.14 4.41 3.10
N TYR A 101 11.24 4.96 2.58
CA TYR A 101 11.66 6.36 2.69
C TYR A 101 10.83 7.26 1.78
N GLN A 102 10.55 6.82 0.54
CA GLN A 102 9.58 7.53 -0.31
C GLN A 102 8.16 7.48 0.29
N LEU A 103 7.85 6.44 1.07
CA LEU A 103 6.64 6.31 1.87
C LEU A 103 6.73 6.95 3.27
N ARG A 104 7.86 7.55 3.66
CA ARG A 104 8.06 8.19 4.98
C ARG A 104 7.06 9.31 5.25
N ARG A 105 6.54 9.92 4.18
CA ARG A 105 5.46 10.93 4.18
C ARG A 105 4.07 10.36 3.84
N SER A 106 3.86 9.05 4.00
CA SER A 106 2.66 8.37 3.50
C SER A 106 1.40 8.68 4.28
N LEU A 107 1.44 8.80 5.62
CA LEU A 107 0.21 8.86 6.41
C LEU A 107 -0.66 10.07 6.05
N HIS A 108 -0.07 11.27 6.00
CA HIS A 108 -0.85 12.47 5.68
C HIS A 108 -1.27 12.50 4.21
N LYS A 109 -0.39 12.09 3.29
CA LYS A 109 -0.70 11.99 1.86
C LYS A 109 -1.82 11.00 1.57
N VAL A 110 -1.82 9.83 2.22
CA VAL A 110 -2.85 8.80 2.06
C VAL A 110 -4.17 9.25 2.67
N ALA A 111 -4.14 9.93 3.82
CA ALA A 111 -5.35 10.53 4.37
C ALA A 111 -5.91 11.62 3.45
N GLN A 112 -5.07 12.49 2.90
CA GLN A 112 -5.49 13.52 1.94
C GLN A 112 -6.10 12.88 0.70
N MET A 113 -5.45 11.87 0.12
CA MET A 113 -6.00 11.09 -1.00
C MET A 113 -7.38 10.51 -0.67
N ARG A 114 -7.60 10.00 0.55
CA ARG A 114 -8.91 9.48 0.99
C ARG A 114 -9.97 10.56 1.12
N ILE A 115 -9.58 11.75 1.56
CA ILE A 115 -10.44 12.93 1.61
C ILE A 115 -10.84 13.36 0.19
N ASP A 116 -9.87 13.49 -0.71
CA ASP A 116 -10.07 13.95 -2.08
C ASP A 116 -10.94 12.98 -2.89
N THR A 117 -10.76 11.68 -2.68
CA THR A 117 -11.53 10.63 -3.35
C THR A 117 -12.88 10.33 -2.69
N ASN A 118 -13.23 11.01 -1.60
CA ASN A 118 -14.43 10.71 -0.80
C ASN A 118 -14.58 9.19 -0.57
N SER A 119 -13.52 8.56 -0.08
CA SER A 119 -13.43 7.10 0.08
C SER A 119 -14.59 6.53 0.91
N LYS A 120 -15.05 5.31 0.57
CA LYS A 120 -16.20 4.64 1.22
C LYS A 120 -15.88 4.31 2.69
N VAL A 121 -16.90 4.30 3.55
CA VAL A 121 -16.77 3.83 4.93
C VAL A 121 -16.32 2.37 4.94
N GLY A 122 -15.43 2.01 5.88
CA GLY A 122 -14.81 0.70 5.99
C GLY A 122 -13.55 0.51 5.13
N THR A 123 -13.19 1.47 4.28
CA THR A 123 -11.92 1.41 3.53
C THR A 123 -10.73 1.56 4.48
N THR A 124 -9.73 0.69 4.33
CA THR A 124 -8.62 0.54 5.28
C THR A 124 -7.27 0.61 4.57
N PHE A 125 -6.32 1.33 5.18
CA PHE A 125 -4.94 1.41 4.71
C PHE A 125 -4.04 1.08 5.89
N GLN A 126 -3.07 0.21 5.67
CA GLN A 126 -2.17 -0.25 6.71
C GLN A 126 -0.73 -0.10 6.22
N VAL A 127 0.14 0.44 7.08
CA VAL A 127 1.53 0.65 6.73
C VAL A 127 2.44 0.43 7.92
N SER A 128 3.59 -0.22 7.68
CA SER A 128 4.72 -0.19 8.59
C SER A 128 5.76 0.81 8.07
N VAL A 129 6.27 1.66 8.95
CA VAL A 129 7.28 2.67 8.60
C VAL A 129 8.41 2.65 9.61
N SER A 130 9.63 2.91 9.16
CA SER A 130 10.76 3.10 10.07
C SER A 130 10.56 4.38 10.90
N LYS A 131 11.05 4.36 12.14
CA LYS A 131 10.85 5.36 13.18
C LYS A 131 11.43 6.69 12.71
N ASN A 132 10.62 7.55 12.10
CA ASN A 132 10.88 8.96 11.87
C ASN A 132 9.64 9.72 11.36
N GLY A 133 8.97 10.47 12.24
CA GLY A 133 8.16 11.64 11.88
C GLY A 133 6.71 11.43 11.41
N SER A 134 6.30 10.24 10.98
CA SER A 134 5.01 10.07 10.28
C SER A 134 3.76 10.46 11.10
N PHE A 135 3.72 10.17 12.40
CA PHE A 135 2.56 10.48 13.26
C PHE A 135 2.49 11.95 13.70
N ALA A 136 3.64 12.55 14.04
CA ALA A 136 3.71 13.96 14.42
C ALA A 136 3.40 14.85 13.22
N GLU A 137 4.00 14.56 12.06
CA GLU A 137 3.73 15.24 10.79
C GLU A 137 2.26 15.13 10.40
N PHE A 138 1.63 13.96 10.61
CA PHE A 138 0.19 13.80 10.39
C PHE A 138 -0.65 14.73 11.27
N LEU A 139 -0.30 14.83 12.55
CA LEU A 139 -1.01 15.69 13.51
C LEU A 139 -0.89 17.17 13.15
N GLU A 140 0.32 17.60 12.76
CA GLU A 140 0.58 18.98 12.32
C GLU A 140 -0.19 19.30 11.04
N HIS A 141 -0.16 18.40 10.05
CA HIS A 141 -0.80 18.61 8.75
C HIS A 141 -2.33 18.72 8.83
N PHE A 142 -2.96 18.02 9.78
CA PHE A 142 -4.41 17.99 9.94
C PHE A 142 -4.90 18.65 11.22
N ALA A 143 -4.12 19.54 11.81
CA ALA A 143 -4.44 20.16 13.11
C ALA A 143 -5.86 20.78 13.13
N ASP A 144 -6.27 21.43 12.04
CA ASP A 144 -7.58 22.06 11.86
C ASP A 144 -8.74 21.06 11.66
N ARG A 145 -8.41 19.79 11.39
CA ARG A 145 -9.37 18.71 11.13
C ARG A 145 -9.49 17.72 12.28
N ILE A 146 -8.67 17.82 13.32
CA ILE A 146 -8.72 16.89 14.45
C ILE A 146 -10.06 17.04 15.19
N VAL A 147 -10.77 15.92 15.30
CA VAL A 147 -12.02 15.79 16.07
C VAL A 147 -11.74 15.23 17.46
N SER A 148 -10.79 14.30 17.56
CA SER A 148 -10.37 13.74 18.85
C SER A 148 -8.96 13.16 18.74
N LYS A 149 -8.18 13.27 19.82
CA LYS A 149 -6.81 12.74 19.92
C LYS A 149 -6.65 11.99 21.23
N ARG A 150 -6.04 10.80 21.16
CA ARG A 150 -5.54 9.98 22.27
C ARG A 150 -4.16 9.44 21.88
N ASP A 151 -3.45 8.84 22.83
CA ASP A 151 -2.06 8.40 22.63
C ASP A 151 -1.86 7.47 21.42
N LYS A 152 -2.81 6.55 21.21
CA LYS A 152 -2.77 5.56 20.12
C LYS A 152 -3.67 5.88 18.94
N ARG A 153 -4.52 6.91 19.02
CA ARG A 153 -5.59 7.15 18.04
C ARG A 153 -5.84 8.62 17.78
N VAL A 154 -6.03 8.96 16.52
CA VAL A 154 -6.44 10.31 16.09
C VAL A 154 -7.61 10.17 15.13
N ARG A 155 -8.63 10.99 15.34
CA ARG A 155 -9.77 11.09 14.42
C ARG A 155 -9.75 12.46 13.78
N ILE A 156 -9.86 12.50 12.45
CA ILE A 156 -9.97 13.75 11.68
C ILE A 156 -11.28 13.79 10.86
N ARG A 157 -11.83 14.99 10.66
CA ARG A 157 -12.97 15.23 9.76
C ARG A 157 -12.54 15.19 8.30
N THR A 158 -13.40 14.71 7.42
CA THR A 158 -13.20 14.82 5.95
C THR A 158 -14.02 15.98 5.40
N ASN A 159 -13.99 16.20 4.08
CA ASN A 159 -14.88 17.15 3.41
C ASN A 159 -16.33 16.65 3.37
N ASN A 160 -16.56 15.36 3.59
CA ASN A 160 -17.88 14.77 3.73
C ASN A 160 -18.26 14.74 5.23
N PRO A 161 -19.32 15.45 5.66
CA PRO A 161 -19.66 15.55 7.07
C PRO A 161 -20.07 14.22 7.70
N ASP A 162 -20.49 13.23 6.91
CA ASP A 162 -20.88 11.90 7.39
C ASP A 162 -19.68 10.94 7.54
N ARG A 163 -18.46 11.37 7.17
CA ARG A 163 -17.28 10.51 7.12
C ARG A 163 -16.08 11.15 7.81
N HIS A 164 -15.47 10.41 8.71
CA HIS A 164 -14.21 10.77 9.36
C HIS A 164 -13.12 9.76 8.97
N ILE A 165 -11.85 10.12 9.19
CA ILE A 165 -10.73 9.18 9.12
C ILE A 165 -10.24 8.93 10.55
N LEU A 166 -10.10 7.66 10.91
CA LEU A 166 -9.48 7.19 12.14
C LEU A 166 -8.07 6.68 11.81
N LEU A 167 -7.05 7.34 12.36
CA LEU A 167 -5.67 6.87 12.36
C LEU A 167 -5.39 6.16 13.69
N GLU A 168 -4.88 4.94 13.62
CA GLU A 168 -4.49 4.13 14.76
C GLU A 168 -3.02 3.77 14.69
N ARG A 169 -2.36 3.76 15.85
CA ARG A 169 -1.00 3.25 16.04
C ARG A 169 -1.09 1.83 16.61
N GLY A 170 -0.43 0.89 15.96
CA GLY A 170 -0.24 -0.47 16.47
C GLY A 170 0.78 -0.45 17.59
N LEU A 171 0.32 -0.20 18.82
CA LEU A 171 1.17 -0.10 20.01
C LEU A 171 0.65 -1.00 21.11
N ASP A 172 1.54 -1.72 21.78
CA ASP A 172 1.28 -2.45 23.04
C ASP A 172 2.48 -2.44 23.99
N ASN A 173 2.53 -3.41 24.89
CA ASN A 173 3.61 -3.58 25.87
C ASN A 173 4.92 -4.10 25.22
N VAL A 174 4.85 -4.69 24.03
CA VAL A 174 5.99 -5.21 23.27
C VAL A 174 6.37 -4.23 22.15
N VAL A 175 5.41 -3.89 21.30
CA VAL A 175 5.55 -2.93 20.20
C VAL A 175 5.31 -1.51 20.74
N THR A 176 6.35 -0.89 21.25
CA THR A 176 6.28 0.46 21.86
C THR A 176 6.65 1.56 20.86
N THR A 177 6.49 2.82 21.26
CA THR A 177 6.95 3.97 20.44
C THR A 177 8.47 4.05 20.28
N GLY A 178 9.21 3.30 21.10
CA GLY A 178 10.66 3.17 21.01
C GLY A 178 11.13 2.32 19.83
N TYR A 179 10.25 1.48 19.29
CA TYR A 179 10.55 0.50 18.27
C TYR A 179 10.96 1.12 16.93
N TYR A 180 11.92 0.49 16.24
CA TYR A 180 12.41 0.97 14.95
C TYR A 180 11.31 0.96 13.87
N ILE A 181 10.37 0.02 13.95
CA ILE A 181 9.23 -0.07 13.03
C ILE A 181 7.96 0.40 13.76
N GLN A 182 7.19 1.28 13.13
CA GLN A 182 5.89 1.69 13.64
C GLN A 182 4.79 1.25 12.69
N PHE A 183 3.73 0.70 13.25
CA PHE A 183 2.58 0.19 12.51
C PHE A 183 1.42 1.17 12.61
N PHE A 184 0.79 1.45 11.47
CA PHE A 184 -0.33 2.38 11.39
C PHE A 184 -1.49 1.78 10.59
N ARG A 185 -2.70 2.11 11.01
CA ARG A 185 -3.94 1.77 10.32
C ARG A 185 -4.78 3.03 10.16
N LEU A 186 -5.11 3.39 8.92
CA LEU A 186 -6.09 4.42 8.58
C LEU A 186 -7.39 3.77 8.14
N ILE A 187 -8.52 4.18 8.73
CA ILE A 187 -9.85 3.65 8.43
C ILE A 187 -10.78 4.83 8.14
N VAL A 188 -11.53 4.77 7.05
CA VAL A 188 -12.66 5.69 6.86
C VAL A 188 -13.84 5.17 7.66
N ILE A 189 -14.31 5.96 8.62
CA ILE A 189 -15.40 5.61 9.53
C ILE A 189 -16.58 6.56 9.36
N SER A 190 -17.76 6.14 9.82
CA SER A 190 -18.90 7.07 9.93
C SER A 190 -18.56 8.18 10.93
N ALA A 191 -18.98 9.41 10.64
CA ALA A 191 -18.93 10.53 11.60
C ALA A 191 -19.74 10.25 12.88
N LYS A 192 -20.75 9.38 12.80
CA LYS A 192 -21.60 9.00 13.94
C LYS A 192 -21.03 7.88 14.81
N MET A 193 -19.99 7.17 14.34
CA MET A 193 -19.37 6.07 15.07
C MET A 193 -18.79 6.56 16.41
N LYS A 194 -19.15 5.89 17.50
CA LYS A 194 -18.67 6.16 18.86
C LYS A 194 -17.33 5.48 19.10
N GLN A 195 -16.55 6.02 20.04
CA GLN A 195 -15.23 5.47 20.38
C GLN A 195 -15.30 4.05 20.94
N SER A 196 -16.40 3.67 21.59
CA SER A 196 -16.63 2.32 22.11
C SER A 196 -16.81 1.27 21.00
N GLU A 197 -17.12 1.70 19.78
CA GLU A 197 -17.30 0.81 18.61
C GLU A 197 -15.99 0.58 17.85
N TYR A 198 -14.90 1.27 18.24
CA TYR A 198 -13.62 1.11 17.55
C TYR A 198 -13.03 -0.28 17.83
N ASP A 199 -12.62 -0.96 16.77
CA ASP A 199 -11.93 -2.26 16.86
C ASP A 199 -10.66 -2.14 17.73
N GLY A 200 -10.68 -2.77 18.91
CA GLY A 200 -9.56 -2.80 19.85
C GLY A 200 -8.52 -3.87 19.55
N ASN A 201 -8.75 -4.78 18.59
CA ASN A 201 -7.89 -5.92 18.31
C ASN A 201 -6.71 -5.53 17.43
N PHE A 202 -5.79 -4.72 17.96
CA PHE A 202 -4.65 -4.28 17.17
C PHE A 202 -3.66 -5.40 16.84
N LYS A 203 -3.57 -6.43 17.70
CA LYS A 203 -2.64 -7.55 17.56
C LYS A 203 -2.90 -8.36 16.28
N GLU A 204 -4.16 -8.63 15.97
CA GLU A 204 -4.52 -9.43 14.78
C GLU A 204 -4.06 -8.76 13.49
N TRP A 205 -4.30 -7.46 13.34
CA TRP A 205 -3.92 -6.78 12.12
C TRP A 205 -2.42 -6.49 12.03
N LEU A 206 -1.74 -6.35 13.18
CA LEU A 206 -0.30 -6.21 13.26
C LEU A 206 0.40 -7.51 12.81
N LEU A 207 -0.03 -8.67 13.32
CA LEU A 207 0.48 -9.98 12.90
C LEU A 207 0.23 -10.29 11.42
N LYS A 208 -0.84 -9.73 10.83
CA LYS A 208 -1.06 -9.82 9.37
C LYS A 208 -0.05 -9.02 8.56
N MET A 209 0.45 -7.91 9.11
CA MET A 209 1.47 -7.08 8.45
C MET A 209 2.86 -7.69 8.58
N ASP A 210 3.17 -8.11 9.80
CA ASP A 210 4.47 -8.66 10.19
C ASP A 210 4.24 -9.79 11.21
N PRO A 211 4.22 -11.05 10.74
CA PRO A 211 4.07 -12.22 11.61
C PRO A 211 5.13 -12.29 12.72
N ASP A 212 6.31 -11.73 12.46
CA ASP A 212 7.48 -11.81 13.33
C ASP A 212 7.58 -10.61 14.28
N ALA A 213 6.60 -9.69 14.27
CA ALA A 213 6.60 -8.50 15.12
C ALA A 213 6.66 -8.78 16.63
N TYR A 214 6.36 -10.02 17.03
CA TYR A 214 6.45 -10.48 18.42
C TYR A 214 7.54 -11.55 18.62
N ASP A 215 8.28 -11.93 17.58
CA ASP A 215 9.38 -12.88 17.69
C ASP A 215 10.63 -12.15 18.21
N LYS A 216 11.02 -12.45 19.45
CA LYS A 216 12.13 -11.78 20.15
C LYS A 216 13.49 -11.99 19.45
N TYR A 217 13.68 -13.09 18.72
CA TYR A 217 14.98 -13.49 18.16
C TYR A 217 15.34 -12.79 16.85
N PHE A 218 14.37 -12.22 16.14
CA PHE A 218 14.63 -11.46 14.91
C PHE A 218 15.39 -10.15 15.19
N TRP A 219 15.34 -9.65 16.43
CA TRP A 219 15.76 -8.30 16.78
C TRP A 219 17.19 -8.20 17.31
N GLU A 220 17.72 -9.26 17.94
CA GLU A 220 19.09 -9.28 18.47
C GLU A 220 20.15 -9.36 17.35
N ASN A 221 19.78 -9.82 16.14
CA ASN A 221 20.71 -10.02 15.01
C ASN A 221 20.66 -8.91 13.94
N SER A 222 19.79 -7.91 14.06
CA SER A 222 19.57 -6.89 13.01
C SER A 222 20.41 -5.61 13.16
N PHE A 223 21.19 -5.46 14.24
CA PHE A 223 21.90 -4.21 14.56
C PHE A 223 23.26 -4.04 13.88
N ASP A 224 23.88 -5.11 13.35
CA ASP A 224 25.31 -5.12 13.01
C ASP A 224 25.67 -4.80 11.54
N ASN A 225 24.75 -4.33 10.69
CA ASN A 225 25.04 -4.19 9.24
C ASN A 225 24.56 -2.87 8.60
N PHE A 226 24.78 -1.72 9.25
CA PHE A 226 24.20 -0.44 8.80
C PHE A 226 25.16 0.56 8.12
N ASP A 227 26.43 0.22 7.88
CA ASP A 227 27.39 1.27 7.50
C ASP A 227 27.61 1.56 6.00
N ASP A 228 27.11 0.76 5.04
CA ASP A 228 27.49 1.01 3.65
C ASP A 228 26.32 1.14 2.66
N PHE A 229 26.43 2.25 1.91
CA PHE A 229 26.00 2.49 0.52
C PHE A 229 24.82 3.45 0.27
N TYR A 230 25.18 4.70 -0.05
CA TYR A 230 24.47 5.54 -1.02
C TYR A 230 25.19 5.38 -2.35
N ASP A 231 24.46 5.08 -3.41
CA ASP A 231 24.78 5.59 -4.75
C ASP A 231 23.46 5.80 -5.50
N ASP A 232 23.33 7.03 -5.99
CA ASP A 232 22.33 7.52 -6.95
C ASP A 232 22.54 6.83 -8.30
N ASP A 233 21.45 6.63 -9.04
CA ASP A 233 21.43 6.97 -10.46
C ASP A 233 19.97 6.99 -10.95
N ASP A 234 19.53 8.19 -11.33
CA ASP A 234 18.28 8.49 -12.02
C ASP A 234 18.46 8.25 -13.52
N GLU A 235 17.87 7.19 -14.07
CA GLU A 235 17.54 7.14 -15.50
C GLU A 235 16.08 6.68 -15.72
N GLU A 236 15.31 7.57 -16.33
CA GLU A 236 13.91 7.42 -16.71
C GLU A 236 13.83 6.98 -18.19
N PHE A 237 13.47 5.73 -18.51
CA PHE A 237 12.86 5.40 -19.82
C PHE A 237 12.16 4.01 -19.93
N GLU A 238 10.93 4.04 -20.49
CA GLU A 238 10.12 2.99 -21.16
C GLU A 238 10.41 1.48 -20.88
N SER A 239 10.00 0.93 -19.73
CA SER A 239 10.08 -0.52 -19.44
C SER A 239 8.72 -1.21 -19.15
N TRP A 240 7.64 -0.84 -19.85
CA TRP A 240 6.34 -1.48 -19.62
C TRP A 240 6.18 -2.87 -20.27
N ARG A 241 7.03 -3.24 -21.24
CA ARG A 241 6.91 -4.51 -21.96
C ARG A 241 7.41 -5.73 -21.18
N HIS A 242 8.32 -5.56 -20.22
CA HIS A 242 8.93 -6.67 -19.47
C HIS A 242 8.21 -7.03 -18.16
N ILE A 243 7.12 -6.35 -17.82
CA ILE A 243 6.46 -6.50 -16.51
C ILE A 243 5.65 -7.81 -16.41
N TRP A 244 5.33 -8.52 -17.50
CA TRP A 244 4.46 -9.71 -17.42
C TRP A 244 4.86 -10.91 -18.28
N TYR A 245 5.93 -10.83 -19.07
CA TYR A 245 6.28 -11.91 -19.99
C TYR A 245 7.20 -13.00 -19.41
N ASP A 246 7.65 -12.90 -18.15
CA ASP A 246 8.61 -13.85 -17.56
C ASP A 246 7.99 -14.78 -16.49
N SER A 247 6.75 -15.25 -16.64
CA SER A 247 6.18 -16.24 -15.71
C SER A 247 5.48 -17.42 -16.38
N ASP A 248 5.89 -17.75 -17.60
CA ASP A 248 5.64 -19.08 -18.16
C ASP A 248 6.99 -19.81 -18.23
N ASP A 249 7.33 -20.54 -17.17
CA ASP A 249 8.28 -21.65 -17.29
C ASP A 249 7.85 -22.83 -16.39
N ALA A 250 7.35 -23.85 -17.09
CA ALA A 250 7.49 -25.29 -16.86
C ALA A 250 7.01 -25.89 -15.52
N HIS A 251 5.72 -26.25 -15.48
CA HIS A 251 5.34 -27.55 -14.93
C HIS A 251 5.24 -28.57 -16.07
N GLU A 252 6.33 -29.28 -16.34
CA GLU A 252 6.25 -30.56 -17.06
C GLU A 252 5.62 -31.61 -16.14
N PRO A 253 4.59 -32.34 -16.59
CA PRO A 253 4.10 -33.50 -15.87
C PRO A 253 5.01 -34.70 -16.18
N HIS A 254 5.76 -35.16 -15.17
CA HIS A 254 6.41 -36.47 -15.25
C HIS A 254 5.33 -37.57 -15.23
N TYR A 255 5.03 -38.10 -16.42
CA TYR A 255 4.58 -39.48 -16.56
C TYR A 255 5.82 -40.35 -16.72
N TYR A 256 6.10 -41.19 -15.73
CA TYR A 256 6.38 -42.64 -15.84
C TYR A 256 6.57 -43.21 -14.43
#